data_AF-A0A2T7TFG9-F1
#
_entry.id   AF-A0A2T7TFG9-F1
#
_cell.length_a   1.000
_cell.length_b   1.000
_cell.length_c   1.000
_cell.angle_alpha   90.00
_cell.angle_beta   90.00
_cell.angle_gamma   90.00
#
_symmetry.space_group_name_H-M   'P 1'
#
loop_
_entity.id
_entity.type
_entity.pdbx_description
1 polymer ?
#
loop_
_entity_poly.entity_id
_entity_poly.type
_entity_poly.pdbx_seq_one_letter_code
_entity_poly.pdbx_strand_id
1 'polypeptide(L)'
;ARPEWAPPRTLRQYATAAEVDALPAPPPGEGWLYAWAWEDEAAGRVRARAFPRRDDGIAEDEATGAAALLLTAELGRALNITQGRGSQLITAPGPDGSIEIGGRVRLLTAH
;
A
#
# COMPACT_ATOMS: atom_id res chain seq x y z
N ALA A 1 7.96 -13.11 0.70
CA ALA A 1 8.19 -12.80 -0.73
C ALA A 1 9.47 -11.98 -0.87
N ARG A 2 10.14 -12.04 -2.02
CA ARG A 2 11.33 -11.22 -2.31
C ARG A 2 10.91 -9.85 -2.85
N PRO A 3 11.33 -8.72 -2.26
CA PRO A 3 10.92 -7.39 -2.71
C PRO A 3 11.39 -7.09 -4.15
N GLU A 4 12.54 -7.61 -4.57
CA GLU A 4 13.08 -7.44 -5.92
C GLU A 4 12.27 -8.11 -7.03
N TRP A 5 11.31 -8.99 -6.68
CA TRP A 5 10.37 -9.57 -7.65
C TRP A 5 9.13 -8.71 -7.88
N ALA A 6 8.88 -7.71 -7.02
CA ALA A 6 7.74 -6.83 -7.18
C ALA A 6 8.00 -5.84 -8.34
N PRO A 7 7.03 -5.64 -9.25
CA PRO A 7 7.15 -4.61 -10.28
C PRO A 7 7.35 -3.23 -9.64
N PRO A 8 8.22 -2.37 -10.20
CA PRO A 8 8.52 -1.07 -9.61
C PRO A 8 7.25 -0.22 -9.46
N ARG A 9 7.16 0.50 -8.33
CA ARG A 9 6.06 1.42 -8.00
C ARG A 9 6.68 2.72 -7.49
N THR A 10 6.07 3.86 -7.82
CA THR A 10 6.47 5.13 -7.19
C THR A 10 5.81 5.22 -5.82
N LEU A 11 6.60 5.00 -4.77
CA LEU A 11 6.16 5.21 -3.39
C LEU A 11 6.31 6.70 -3.08
N ARG A 12 5.24 7.32 -2.59
CA ARG A 12 5.26 8.74 -2.23
C ARG A 12 4.68 8.95 -0.85
N GLN A 13 5.52 9.39 0.07
CA GLN A 13 5.11 9.81 1.40
C GLN A 13 4.46 11.20 1.35
N TYR A 14 3.36 11.36 2.08
CA TYR A 14 2.65 12.60 2.37
C TYR A 14 2.78 12.93 3.86
N ALA A 15 2.50 14.18 4.23
CA ALA A 15 2.70 14.63 5.61
C ALA A 15 1.65 14.02 6.56
N THR A 16 0.41 13.83 6.07
CA THR A 16 -0.69 13.30 6.89
C THR A 16 -1.56 12.31 6.14
N ALA A 17 -2.22 11.42 6.88
CA ALA A 17 -3.23 10.52 6.33
C ALA A 17 -4.39 11.29 5.64
N ALA A 18 -4.76 12.46 6.17
CA ALA A 18 -5.79 13.31 5.59
C ALA A 18 -5.42 13.83 4.20
N GLU A 19 -4.15 14.14 3.96
CA GLU A 19 -3.67 14.52 2.61
C GLU A 19 -3.79 13.36 1.62
N VAL A 20 -3.48 12.13 2.06
CA VAL A 20 -3.66 10.91 1.24
C VAL A 20 -5.14 10.70 0.91
N ASP A 21 -6.02 10.85 1.89
CA ASP A 21 -7.47 10.71 1.69
C ASP A 21 -8.06 11.80 0.79
N ALA A 22 -7.51 13.01 0.83
CA ALA A 22 -7.94 14.13 -0.01
C ALA A 22 -7.52 14.02 -1.48
N LEU A 23 -6.66 13.06 -1.85
CA LEU A 23 -6.24 12.89 -3.25
C LEU A 23 -7.43 12.56 -4.17
N PRO A 24 -7.51 13.16 -5.37
CA PRO A 24 -8.44 12.69 -6.39
C PRO A 24 -8.09 11.26 -6.84
N ALA A 25 -9.04 10.56 -7.47
CA ALA A 25 -8.87 9.19 -7.94
C ALA A 25 -9.04 9.11 -9.49
N PRO A 26 -7.94 8.99 -10.26
CA PRO A 26 -6.54 9.10 -9.85
C PRO A 26 -6.08 10.57 -9.71
N PRO A 27 -5.02 10.83 -8.94
CA PRO A 27 -4.38 12.15 -8.92
C PRO A 27 -3.55 12.35 -10.20
N PRO A 28 -3.38 13.61 -10.67
CA PRO A 28 -2.68 13.90 -11.91
C PRO A 28 -1.22 13.43 -11.89
N GLY A 29 -0.72 13.06 -13.06
CA GLY A 29 0.62 12.52 -13.28
C GLY A 29 0.59 11.21 -14.06
N GLU A 30 1.76 10.64 -14.28
CA GLU A 30 1.95 9.42 -15.06
C GLU A 30 2.42 8.27 -14.18
N GLY A 31 2.20 7.04 -14.64
CA GLY A 31 2.69 5.82 -13.98
C GLY A 31 2.05 5.52 -12.63
N TRP A 32 2.50 4.41 -12.04
CA TRP A 32 2.02 3.95 -10.74
C TRP A 32 2.34 4.95 -9.63
N LEU A 33 1.33 5.30 -8.82
CA LEU A 33 1.52 6.03 -7.58
C LEU A 33 1.00 5.19 -6.41
N TYR A 34 1.86 4.96 -5.42
CA TYR A 34 1.48 4.46 -4.10
C TYR A 34 1.64 5.61 -3.10
N ALA A 35 0.55 6.33 -2.87
CA ALA A 35 0.51 7.45 -1.93
C ALA A 35 0.31 6.91 -0.51
N TRP A 36 1.16 7.32 0.43
CA TRP A 36 1.07 6.85 1.80
C TRP A 36 1.45 7.94 2.80
N ALA A 37 0.99 7.79 4.04
CA ALA A 37 1.41 8.60 5.16
C ALA A 37 1.37 7.78 6.45
N TRP A 38 2.18 8.16 7.43
CA TRP A 38 2.08 7.61 8.77
C TRP A 38 0.76 8.05 9.43
N GLU A 39 -0.01 7.10 9.93
CA GLU A 39 -1.07 7.36 10.91
C GLU A 39 -0.49 7.35 12.33
N ASP A 40 0.47 6.46 12.55
CA ASP A 40 1.26 6.35 13.78
C ASP A 40 2.58 5.66 13.44
N GLU A 41 3.63 6.46 13.32
CA GLU A 41 4.95 5.97 12.97
C GLU A 41 5.52 5.07 14.07
N ALA A 42 5.31 5.37 15.35
CA ALA A 42 5.84 4.53 16.42
C ALA A 42 5.25 3.11 16.37
N ALA A 43 3.95 3.00 16.10
CA ALA A 43 3.25 1.73 15.96
C ALA A 43 3.32 1.10 14.55
N GLY A 44 3.96 1.75 13.58
CA GLY A 44 4.06 1.27 12.20
C GLY A 44 2.72 1.27 11.45
N ARG A 45 1.76 2.14 11.81
CA ARG A 45 0.46 2.24 11.13
C ARG A 45 0.54 3.23 9.98
N VAL A 46 0.11 2.78 8.81
CA VAL A 46 0.19 3.52 7.54
C VAL A 46 -1.18 3.61 6.90
N ARG A 47 -1.55 4.81 6.46
CA ARG A 47 -2.65 5.01 5.51
C ARG A 47 -2.08 5.03 4.10
N ALA A 48 -2.63 4.24 3.19
CA ALA A 48 -2.18 4.18 1.80
C ALA A 48 -3.32 4.17 0.76
N ARG A 49 -3.06 4.72 -0.42
CA ARG A 49 -3.92 4.62 -1.60
C ARG A 49 -3.07 4.33 -2.83
N ALA A 50 -3.54 3.45 -3.70
CA ALA A 50 -2.81 2.97 -4.85
C ALA A 50 -3.49 3.36 -6.15
N PHE A 51 -2.79 4.09 -7.00
CA PHE A 51 -3.29 4.58 -8.27
C PHE A 51 -2.45 3.99 -9.40
N PRO A 52 -3.00 3.04 -10.18
CA PRO A 52 -2.30 2.50 -11.33
C PRO A 52 -2.02 3.56 -12.40
N ARG A 53 -2.93 4.52 -12.55
CA ARG A 53 -2.95 5.54 -13.62
C ARG A 53 -2.78 4.90 -15.01
N ARG A 54 -3.58 3.87 -15.27
CA ARG A 54 -3.62 3.15 -16.55
C ARG A 54 -5.00 3.34 -17.17
N ASP A 55 -5.06 3.26 -18.49
CA ASP A 55 -6.31 3.35 -19.25
C ASP A 55 -7.11 2.03 -19.24
N ASP A 56 -7.08 1.28 -18.14
CA ASP A 56 -7.78 0.00 -17.96
C ASP A 56 -9.05 0.12 -17.09
N GLY A 57 -9.45 1.36 -16.77
CA GLY A 57 -10.66 1.65 -15.99
C GLY A 57 -10.48 1.54 -14.47
N ILE A 58 -9.30 1.16 -13.97
CA ILE A 58 -9.01 1.08 -12.53
C ILE A 58 -8.35 2.39 -12.08
N ALA A 59 -9.17 3.32 -11.59
CA ALA A 59 -8.69 4.58 -11.04
C ALA A 59 -7.88 4.39 -9.74
N GLU A 60 -8.34 3.48 -8.88
CA GLU A 60 -7.72 3.16 -7.59
C GLU A 60 -7.84 1.66 -7.31
N ASP A 61 -6.77 1.08 -6.79
CA ASP A 61 -6.72 -0.33 -6.37
C ASP A 61 -6.91 -0.42 -4.85
N GLU A 62 -7.88 -1.25 -4.44
CA GLU A 62 -8.29 -1.43 -3.05
C GLU A 62 -7.22 -2.14 -2.21
N ALA A 63 -6.38 -2.99 -2.81
CA ALA A 63 -5.33 -3.72 -2.08
C ALA A 63 -4.14 -4.10 -3.00
N THR A 64 -2.97 -3.50 -2.78
CA THR A 64 -1.81 -3.68 -3.66
C THR A 64 -0.63 -4.28 -2.89
N GLY A 65 -0.61 -5.61 -2.77
CA GLY A 65 0.44 -6.31 -2.03
C GLY A 65 1.87 -6.06 -2.53
N ALA A 66 2.06 -5.90 -3.85
CA ALA A 66 3.37 -5.58 -4.42
C ALA A 66 3.94 -4.24 -3.90
N ALA A 67 3.09 -3.21 -3.75
CA ALA A 67 3.51 -1.92 -3.24
C ALA A 67 3.78 -1.97 -1.72
N ALA A 68 2.97 -2.73 -0.97
CA ALA A 68 3.21 -2.97 0.45
C ALA A 68 4.55 -3.67 0.70
N LEU A 69 4.92 -4.66 -0.13
CA LEU A 69 6.23 -5.33 -0.07
C LEU A 69 7.38 -4.33 -0.25
N LEU A 70 7.30 -3.49 -1.29
CA LEU A 70 8.32 -2.47 -1.59
C LEU A 70 8.43 -1.44 -0.45
N LEU A 71 7.31 -0.94 0.08
CA LEU A 71 7.31 0.01 1.18
C LEU A 71 7.93 -0.56 2.46
N THR A 72 7.63 -1.83 2.76
CA THR A 72 8.20 -2.52 3.92
C THR A 72 9.72 -2.69 3.78
N ALA A 73 10.18 -3.02 2.58
CA ALA A 73 11.60 -3.13 2.29
C ALA A 73 12.32 -1.77 2.38
N GLU A 74 11.70 -0.69 1.88
CA GLU A 74 12.26 0.67 1.95
C GLU A 74 12.39 1.18 3.38
N LEU A 75 11.37 0.95 4.22
CA LEU A 75 11.34 1.42 5.60
C LEU A 75 12.06 0.47 6.58
N GLY A 76 12.37 -0.76 6.15
CA GLY A 76 13.12 -1.74 6.96
C GLY A 76 12.40 -2.17 8.25
N ARG A 77 11.07 -2.10 8.30
CA ARG A 77 10.28 -2.37 9.52
C ARG A 77 8.91 -2.96 9.22
N ALA A 78 8.30 -3.58 10.22
CA ALA A 78 6.94 -4.09 10.11
C ALA A 78 5.90 -2.96 9.98
N LEU A 79 4.89 -3.17 9.13
CA LEU A 79 3.84 -2.20 8.84
C LEU A 79 2.44 -2.82 8.98
N ASN A 80 1.52 -2.01 9.48
CA ASN A 80 0.08 -2.25 9.43
C ASN A 80 -0.53 -1.21 8.48
N ILE A 81 -0.83 -1.61 7.25
CA ILE A 81 -1.25 -0.70 6.17
C ILE A 81 -2.77 -0.79 5.97
N THR A 82 -3.44 0.34 6.14
CA THR A 82 -4.84 0.54 5.73
C THR A 82 -4.87 1.09 4.30
N GLN A 83 -5.23 0.26 3.33
CA GLN A 83 -5.30 0.64 1.92
C GLN A 83 -6.74 0.82 1.41
N GLY A 84 -6.93 1.79 0.50
CA GLY A 84 -8.18 1.98 -0.23
C GLY A 84 -9.31 2.33 0.73
N ARG A 85 -10.47 1.68 0.58
CA ARG A 85 -11.67 1.87 1.41
C ARG A 85 -11.66 1.08 2.72
N GLY A 86 -10.63 0.27 2.99
CA GLY A 86 -10.52 -0.45 4.26
C GLY A 86 -9.74 -1.76 4.23
N SER A 87 -9.04 -2.08 3.15
CA SER A 87 -8.15 -3.25 3.10
C SER A 87 -7.06 -3.13 4.16
N GLN A 88 -6.72 -4.26 4.78
CA GLN A 88 -5.65 -4.34 5.79
C GLN A 88 -4.55 -5.25 5.27
N LEU A 89 -3.35 -4.69 5.08
CA LEU A 89 -2.14 -5.42 4.74
C LEU A 89 -1.18 -5.37 5.93
N ILE A 90 -0.67 -6.52 6.33
CA ILE A 90 0.26 -6.67 7.44
C ILE A 90 1.56 -7.20 6.85
N THR A 91 2.66 -6.49 7.10
CA THR A 91 3.96 -6.87 6.53
C THR A 91 5.06 -6.83 7.58
N ALA A 92 6.08 -7.66 7.42
CA ALA A 92 7.25 -7.69 8.28
C ALA A 92 8.52 -8.11 7.51
N PRO A 93 9.69 -7.50 7.78
CA PRO A 93 10.96 -8.02 7.30
C PRO A 93 11.28 -9.38 7.92
N GLY A 94 11.65 -10.34 7.08
CA GLY A 94 12.17 -11.65 7.45
C GLY A 94 13.70 -11.65 7.58
N PRO A 95 14.27 -12.66 8.27
CA PRO A 95 15.70 -12.72 8.59
C PRO A 95 16.61 -12.92 7.36
N ASP A 96 16.06 -13.36 6.24
CA ASP A 96 16.78 -13.65 5.00
C ASP A 96 16.63 -12.53 3.95
N GLY A 97 16.10 -11.36 4.33
CA GLY A 97 15.78 -10.27 3.40
C GLY A 97 14.47 -10.48 2.62
N SER A 98 13.69 -11.51 2.94
CA SER A 98 12.31 -11.60 2.48
C SER A 98 11.39 -10.65 3.26
N ILE A 99 10.22 -10.35 2.70
CA ILE A 99 9.13 -9.67 3.40
C ILE A 99 7.96 -10.64 3.54
N GLU A 100 7.49 -10.84 4.76
CA GLU A 100 6.22 -11.51 5.04
C GLU A 100 5.07 -10.55 4.71
N ILE A 101 4.00 -11.07 4.10
CA ILE A 101 2.80 -10.31 3.80
C ILE A 101 1.57 -11.14 4.11
N GLY A 102 0.63 -10.54 4.82
CA GLY A 102 -0.67 -11.09 5.15
C GLY A 102 -1.76 -10.03 5.01
N GLY A 103 -3.00 -10.48 5.06
CA GLY A 103 -4.16 -9.61 5.06
C GLY A 103 -5.35 -10.30 5.69
N ARG A 104 -6.34 -9.51 6.12
CA ARG A 104 -7.60 -10.06 6.63
C ARG A 104 -8.56 -10.22 5.46
N VAL A 105 -9.23 -11.37 5.40
CA VAL A 105 -10.28 -11.64 4.41
C VAL A 105 -11.62 -11.79 5.11
N ARG A 106 -12.68 -11.32 4.45
CA ARG A 106 -14.06 -11.55 4.87
C ARG A 106 -14.77 -12.32 3.78
N LEU A 107 -15.25 -13.53 4.12
CA LEU A 107 -16.10 -14.30 3.21
C LEU A 107 -17.47 -13.61 3.14
N LEU A 108 -17.89 -13.24 1.93
CA LEU A 108 -19.24 -12.78 1.66
C LEU A 108 -20.03 -13.97 1.11
N THR A 109 -21.05 -14.41 1.84
CA THR A 109 -21.99 -15.42 1.34
C THR A 109 -22.99 -14.70 0.46
N ALA A 110 -23.03 -15.05 -0.83
CA ALA A 110 -24.12 -14.62 -1.70
C ALA A 110 -25.39 -15.42 -1.32
N HIS A 111 -26.50 -14.71 -1.10
CA HIS A 111 -27.83 -15.30 -0.96
C HIS A 111 -28.49 -15.43 -2.33
#